data_AF-A0A921BA10-F1
#
_entry.id   AF-A0A921BA10-F1
#
_cell.length_a   1.000
_cell.length_b   1.000
_cell.length_c   1.000
_cell.angle_alpha   90.00
_cell.angle_beta   90.00
_cell.angle_gamma   90.00
#
_symmetry.space_group_name_H-M   'P 1'
#
loop_
_entity.id
_entity.type
_entity.pdbx_description
1 polymer ?
#
loop_
_entity_poly.entity_id
_entity_poly.type
_entity_poly.pdbx_seq_one_letter_code
_entity_poly.pdbx_strand_id
1 'polypeptide(L)'
;MFSQQLAKQIPDWELTSSADFIPLTGESLCFPDFLLKHRSGKKVSMELFHKWHVAPLQSRLEQLDSQKGGPLLIGINRSLLNNMQLAEQVEASTIFRAMDSFSERPLQSQNSAAA
;
A
#
# COMPACT_ATOMS: atom_id res chain seq x y z
N MET A 1 -13.50 -7.67 4.02
CA MET A 1 -12.98 -6.32 3.70
C MET A 1 -11.63 -6.13 4.38
N PHE A 2 -10.67 -5.50 3.69
CA PHE A 2 -9.31 -5.23 4.17
C PHE A 2 -9.26 -4.58 5.56
N SER A 3 -10.08 -3.56 5.76
CA SER A 3 -10.24 -2.84 7.02
C SER A 3 -10.56 -3.75 8.21
N GLN A 4 -11.41 -4.77 8.03
CA GLN A 4 -11.85 -5.65 9.12
C GLN A 4 -10.77 -6.66 9.55
N GLN A 5 -9.97 -7.17 8.63
CA GLN A 5 -8.86 -8.07 8.96
C GLN A 5 -7.71 -7.31 9.59
N LEU A 6 -7.44 -6.09 9.11
CA LEU A 6 -6.42 -5.24 9.70
C LEU A 6 -6.78 -4.82 11.12
N ALA A 7 -8.04 -4.44 11.38
CA ALA A 7 -8.52 -4.10 12.72
C ALA A 7 -8.35 -5.26 13.73
N LYS A 8 -8.36 -6.52 13.27
CA LYS A 8 -8.08 -7.68 14.14
C LYS A 8 -6.59 -7.85 14.44
N GLN A 9 -5.70 -7.46 13.52
CA GLN A 9 -4.25 -7.61 13.70
C GLN A 9 -3.63 -6.43 14.46
N ILE A 10 -4.20 -5.23 14.31
CA ILE A 10 -3.73 -3.99 14.96
C ILE A 10 -4.90 -3.26 15.63
N PRO A 11 -5.41 -3.75 16.77
CA PRO A 11 -6.64 -3.25 17.37
C PRO A 11 -6.59 -1.78 17.83
N ASP A 12 -5.39 -1.23 18.05
CA ASP A 12 -5.20 0.18 18.41
C ASP A 12 -5.10 1.13 17.21
N TRP A 13 -5.19 0.59 15.99
CA TRP A 13 -5.12 1.33 14.75
C TRP A 13 -6.40 1.19 13.95
N GLU A 14 -7.03 2.32 13.66
CA GLU A 14 -8.23 2.41 12.84
C GLU A 14 -7.86 2.78 11.40
N LEU A 15 -8.37 2.02 10.44
CA LEU A 15 -8.21 2.30 9.02
C LEU A 15 -9.35 3.18 8.51
N THR A 16 -9.02 4.36 8.01
CA THR A 16 -9.98 5.28 7.36
C THR A 16 -9.55 5.54 5.92
N SER A 17 -10.48 5.88 5.02
CA SER A 17 -10.13 6.31 3.66
C SER A 17 -9.29 7.59 3.74
N SER A 18 -8.19 7.67 2.99
CA SER A 18 -7.49 8.95 2.87
C SER A 18 -8.19 9.83 1.83
N ALA A 19 -8.47 11.08 2.19
CA ALA A 19 -8.90 12.11 1.24
C ALA A 19 -7.76 13.10 0.92
N ASP A 20 -6.66 13.03 1.66
CA ASP A 20 -5.57 13.99 1.62
C ASP A 20 -4.37 13.40 0.85
N PHE A 21 -3.69 14.27 0.10
CA PHE A 21 -2.41 13.95 -0.53
C PHE A 21 -1.25 14.27 0.41
N ILE A 22 -0.14 13.55 0.24
CA ILE A 22 1.10 13.81 0.97
C ILE A 22 2.09 14.43 -0.01
N PRO A 23 2.68 15.59 0.32
CA PRO A 23 3.82 16.09 -0.43
C PRO A 23 5.02 15.18 -0.17
N LEU A 24 5.56 14.59 -1.23
CA LEU A 24 6.88 13.97 -1.21
C LEU A 24 7.89 14.89 -1.89
N THR A 25 9.18 14.63 -1.73
CA THR A 25 10.22 15.42 -2.40
C THR A 25 10.11 15.30 -3.91
N GLY A 26 10.27 16.43 -4.60
CA GLY A 26 10.06 16.56 -6.05
C GLY A 26 8.65 17.06 -6.39
N GLU A 27 8.30 17.07 -7.67
CA GLU A 27 6.95 17.45 -8.16
C GLU A 27 5.93 16.30 -8.04
N SER A 28 6.19 15.35 -7.13
CA SER A 28 5.39 14.12 -7.00
C SER A 28 4.43 14.20 -5.82
N LEU A 29 3.13 14.08 -6.14
CA LEU A 29 2.07 13.95 -5.16
C LEU A 29 1.81 12.47 -4.87
N CYS A 30 1.71 12.13 -3.59
CA CYS A 30 1.26 10.80 -3.15
C CYS A 30 -0.21 10.87 -2.74
N PHE A 31 -1.05 10.05 -3.35
CA PHE A 31 -2.45 9.87 -2.98
C PHE A 31 -2.59 8.52 -2.28
N PRO A 32 -2.36 8.45 -0.96
CA PRO A 32 -2.46 7.19 -0.22
C PRO A 32 -3.90 6.65 -0.27
N ASP A 33 -4.05 5.33 -0.27
CA ASP A 33 -5.36 4.69 -0.25
C ASP A 33 -6.05 4.85 1.11
N PHE A 34 -5.27 4.82 2.20
CA PHE A 34 -5.79 4.81 3.56
C PHE A 34 -5.01 5.71 4.50
N LEU A 35 -5.69 6.14 5.57
CA LEU A 35 -5.12 6.82 6.72
C LEU A 35 -5.33 5.96 7.96
N LEU A 36 -4.22 5.53 8.56
CA LEU A 36 -4.19 4.83 9.83
C LEU A 36 -4.18 5.82 10.99
N LYS A 37 -5.15 5.72 11.89
CA LYS A 37 -5.25 6.53 13.10
C LYS A 37 -5.02 5.65 14.32
N HIS A 38 -3.96 5.94 15.06
CA HIS A 38 -3.70 5.27 16.32
C HIS A 38 -4.54 5.89 17.44
N ARG A 39 -4.93 5.10 18.43
CA ARG A 39 -5.64 5.57 19.64
C ARG A 39 -4.94 6.74 20.35
N SER A 40 -3.60 6.81 20.27
CA SER A 40 -2.83 7.93 20.86
C SER A 40 -2.92 9.25 20.07
N GLY A 41 -3.68 9.30 18.97
CA GLY A 41 -3.78 10.46 18.08
C GLY A 41 -2.71 10.53 16.98
N LYS A 42 -1.78 9.56 16.91
CA LYS A 42 -0.82 9.47 15.79
C LYS A 42 -1.55 9.09 14.51
N LYS A 43 -1.14 9.69 13.39
CA LYS A 43 -1.69 9.43 12.06
C LYS A 43 -0.57 9.01 11.13
N VAL A 44 -0.81 7.98 10.33
CA VAL A 44 0.13 7.51 9.32
C VAL A 44 -0.63 7.17 8.07
N SER A 45 -0.23 7.72 6.94
CA SER A 45 -0.86 7.42 5.66
C SER A 45 -0.33 6.11 5.10
N MET A 46 -1.12 5.40 4.29
CA MET A 46 -0.76 4.11 3.73
C MET A 46 -1.18 4.00 2.26
N GLU A 47 -0.26 3.54 1.42
CA GLU A 47 -0.45 3.28 -0.01
C GLU A 47 -0.27 1.78 -0.28
N LEU A 48 -1.15 1.20 -1.10
CA LEU A 48 -1.19 -0.23 -1.40
C LEU A 48 -0.80 -0.50 -2.86
N PHE A 49 0.22 -1.33 -3.04
CA PHE A 49 0.72 -1.75 -4.34
C PHE A 49 0.24 -3.16 -4.67
N HIS A 50 -0.61 -3.23 -5.69
CA HIS A 50 -1.17 -4.47 -6.21
C HIS A 50 -0.20 -5.13 -7.20
N LYS A 51 -0.47 -6.38 -7.58
CA LYS A 51 0.41 -7.21 -8.47
C LYS A 51 0.85 -6.57 -9.80
N TRP A 52 0.15 -5.54 -10.26
CA TRP A 52 0.45 -4.82 -11.51
C TRP A 52 1.25 -3.54 -11.29
N HIS A 53 1.44 -3.10 -10.04
CA HIS A 53 2.07 -1.83 -9.69
C HIS A 53 3.58 -1.95 -9.50
N VAL A 54 4.28 -2.74 -10.32
CA VAL A 54 5.75 -2.91 -10.23
C VAL A 54 6.47 -1.58 -10.43
N ALA A 55 6.23 -0.90 -11.56
CA ALA A 55 6.89 0.36 -11.86
C ALA A 55 6.50 1.49 -10.88
N PRO A 56 5.21 1.70 -10.53
CA PRO A 56 4.83 2.66 -9.49
C PRO A 56 5.48 2.41 -8.13
N LEU A 57 5.59 1.14 -7.72
CA LEU A 57 6.25 0.78 -6.46
C LEU A 57 7.73 1.12 -6.49
N GLN A 58 8.43 0.79 -7.57
CA GLN A 58 9.85 1.11 -7.71
C GLN A 58 10.09 2.63 -7.66
N SER A 59 9.32 3.41 -8.41
CA SER A 59 9.41 4.87 -8.36
C SER A 59 9.14 5.42 -6.96
N ARG A 60 8.19 4.84 -6.21
CA ARG A 60 7.92 5.26 -4.83
C ARG A 60 9.07 4.92 -3.89
N LEU A 61 9.67 3.74 -4.02
CA LEU A 61 10.83 3.34 -3.21
C LEU A 61 12.02 4.27 -3.45
N GLU A 62 12.35 4.55 -4.72
CA GLU A 62 13.42 5.49 -5.10
C GLU A 62 13.17 6.89 -4.53
N GLN A 63 11.91 7.36 -4.57
CA GLN A 63 11.52 8.62 -3.97
C GLN A 63 11.75 8.62 -2.46
N LEU A 64 11.23 7.62 -1.74
CA LEU A 64 11.39 7.55 -0.28
C LEU A 64 12.86 7.47 0.13
N ASP A 65 13.69 6.74 -0.60
CA ASP A 65 15.13 6.66 -0.36
C ASP A 65 15.81 8.04 -0.52
N SER A 66 15.42 8.81 -1.55
CA SER A 66 15.98 10.14 -1.81
C SER A 66 15.74 11.15 -0.68
N GLN A 67 14.61 11.04 0.03
CA GLN A 67 14.26 11.89 1.17
C GLN A 67 14.59 11.28 2.53
N LYS A 68 15.27 10.12 2.57
CA LYS A 68 15.55 9.36 3.81
C LYS A 68 14.28 8.99 4.58
N GLY A 69 13.22 8.68 3.83
CA GLY A 69 11.93 8.25 4.33
C GLY A 69 10.84 9.32 4.34
N GLY A 70 9.64 8.94 4.78
CA GLY A 70 8.47 9.83 4.84
C GLY A 70 7.36 9.26 5.75
N PRO A 71 6.32 10.05 6.07
CA PRO A 71 5.21 9.60 6.92
C PRO A 71 4.21 8.71 6.15
N LEU A 72 4.73 7.77 5.35
CA LEU A 72 3.97 6.91 4.47
C LEU A 72 4.31 5.44 4.78
N LEU A 73 3.30 4.61 4.98
CA LEU A 73 3.42 3.16 5.02
C LEU A 73 3.13 2.60 3.63
N ILE A 74 3.92 1.60 3.22
CA ILE A 74 3.72 0.91 1.95
C ILE A 74 3.25 -0.52 2.24
N GLY A 75 2.05 -0.87 1.76
CA GLY A 75 1.57 -2.24 1.72
C GLY A 75 1.79 -2.83 0.34
N ILE A 76 2.45 -3.98 0.24
CA ILE A 76 2.81 -4.61 -1.03
C ILE A 76 2.13 -5.97 -1.13
N ASN A 77 1.51 -6.27 -2.27
CA ASN A 77 1.04 -7.62 -2.55
C ASN A 77 2.24 -8.58 -2.68
N ARG A 78 2.25 -9.68 -1.92
CA ARG A 78 3.34 -10.68 -1.92
C ARG A 78 3.76 -11.15 -3.31
N SER A 79 2.86 -11.20 -4.29
CA SER A 79 3.22 -11.58 -5.67
C SER A 79 4.26 -10.67 -6.33
N LEU A 80 4.36 -9.40 -5.90
CA LEU A 80 5.41 -8.48 -6.35
C LEU A 80 6.80 -8.88 -5.83
N LEU A 81 6.87 -9.49 -4.64
CA LEU A 81 8.12 -9.95 -4.03
C LEU A 81 8.70 -11.20 -4.68
N ASN A 82 8.00 -11.80 -5.65
CA ASN A 82 8.57 -12.86 -6.50
C ASN A 82 9.69 -12.32 -7.42
N ASN A 83 9.78 -11.00 -7.60
CA ASN A 83 10.92 -10.36 -8.24
C ASN A 83 12.01 -10.12 -7.18
N MET A 84 13.11 -10.87 -7.25
CA MET A 84 14.22 -10.79 -6.29
C MET A 84 14.79 -9.38 -6.14
N GLN A 85 14.95 -8.64 -7.24
CA GLN A 85 15.49 -7.28 -7.19
C GLN A 85 14.56 -6.32 -6.44
N LEU A 86 13.25 -6.48 -6.63
CA LEU A 86 12.25 -5.68 -5.92
C LEU A 86 12.16 -6.08 -4.44
N ALA A 87 12.28 -7.38 -4.14
CA ALA A 87 12.30 -7.86 -2.77
C ALA A 87 13.50 -7.30 -1.98
N GLU A 88 14.70 -7.29 -2.58
CA GLU A 88 15.89 -6.70 -1.97
C GLU A 88 15.71 -5.19 -1.69
N GLN A 89 15.14 -4.44 -2.64
CA GLN A 89 14.83 -3.01 -2.44
C GLN A 89 13.82 -2.78 -1.32
N VAL A 90 12.80 -3.64 -1.22
CA VAL A 90 11.78 -3.57 -0.18
C VAL A 90 12.37 -3.89 1.19
N GLU A 91 13.24 -4.90 1.30
CA GLU A 91 13.90 -5.26 2.57
C GLU A 91 14.92 -4.22 3.03
N ALA A 92 15.60 -3.56 2.08
CA ALA A 92 16.50 -2.46 2.40
C ALA A 92 15.76 -1.21 2.92
N SER A 93 14.45 -1.07 2.61
CA SER A 93 13.64 0.06 3.05
C SER A 93 13.21 -0.06 4.51
N THR A 94 13.50 0.96 5.32
CA THR A 94 13.13 1.02 6.75
C THR A 94 11.62 1.19 7.00
N ILE A 95 10.82 1.32 5.94
CA ILE A 95 9.41 1.75 5.99
C ILE A 95 8.44 0.59 5.71
N PHE A 96 8.97 -0.61 5.44
CA PHE A 96 8.18 -1.73 4.96
C PHE A 96 7.51 -2.54 6.07
N ARG A 97 6.23 -2.87 5.86
CA ARG A 97 5.55 -3.96 6.57
C ARG A 97 4.78 -4.83 5.59
N ALA A 98 5.23 -6.06 5.40
CA ALA A 98 4.53 -7.05 4.59
C ALA A 98 3.15 -7.37 5.19
N MET A 99 2.10 -7.31 4.36
CA MET A 99 0.77 -7.79 4.71
C MET A 99 0.38 -8.91 3.76
N ASP A 100 -0.11 -10.03 4.31
CA ASP A 100 -0.48 -11.18 3.50
C ASP A 100 -1.67 -10.85 2.58
N SER A 101 -1.61 -11.37 1.36
CA SER A 101 -2.32 -10.86 0.18
C SER A 101 -3.85 -10.91 0.24
N PHE A 102 -4.49 -9.84 -0.27
CA PHE A 102 -5.90 -9.82 -0.63
C PHE A 102 -6.10 -10.33 -2.06
N SER A 103 -6.92 -11.36 -2.20
CA SER A 103 -7.46 -11.82 -3.49
C SER A 103 -8.87 -11.25 -3.62
N GLU A 104 -9.02 -10.10 -4.27
CA GLU A 104 -10.29 -9.76 -4.90
C GLU A 104 -10.39 -10.61 -6.15
N ARG A 105 -11.17 -11.70 -6.07
CA ARG A 105 -11.65 -12.37 -7.29
C ARG A 105 -12.54 -11.36 -8.02
N PRO A 106 -12.29 -11.03 -9.29
CA PRO A 106 -13.30 -10.37 -10.07
C PRO A 106 -14.49 -11.32 -10.18
N LEU A 107 -15.68 -10.88 -9.74
CA LEU A 107 -16.92 -11.43 -10.25
C LEU A 107 -16.88 -11.22 -11.76
N GLN A 108 -16.63 -12.30 -12.50
CA GLN A 108 -16.80 -12.30 -13.95
C GLN A 108 -18.25 -11.90 -14.22
N SER A 109 -18.43 -10.68 -14.72
CA SER A 109 -19.54 -10.33 -15.58
C SER A 109 -19.48 -11.26 -16.79
N GLN A 110 -20.38 -12.23 -16.87
CA GLN A 110 -20.83 -12.74 -18.15
C GLN A 110 -22.32 -12.43 -18.24
N ASN A 111 -22.62 -11.34 -18.93
CA ASN A 111 -23.92 -11.13 -19.52
C ASN A 111 -23.84 -11.49 -21.01
N SER A 112 -24.79 -12.35 -21.41
CA SER A 112 -25.44 -12.43 -22.72
C SER A 112 -25.00 -13.46 -23.77
N ALA A 113 -25.99 -14.31 -24.08
CA ALA A 113 -26.45 -14.80 -25.39
C ALA A 113 -25.90 -16.14 -25.93
N ALA A 114 -26.76 -17.17 -25.91
CA ALA A 114 -27.22 -17.87 -27.12
C ALA A 114 -28.19 -19.03 -26.76
N ALA A 115 -29.48 -18.84 -27.03
CA ALA A 115 -30.42 -19.84 -27.54
C ALA A 115 -31.66 -19.10 -28.07
#